data_AF-A0A1S3G539-F1
#
_entry.id   AF-A0A1S3G539-F1
#
_cell.length_a   1.000
_cell.length_b   1.000
_cell.length_c   1.000
_cell.angle_alpha   90.00
_cell.angle_beta   90.00
_cell.angle_gamma   90.00
#
_symmetry.space_group_name_H-M   'P 1'
#
loop_
_entity.id
_entity.type
_entity.pdbx_description
1 polymer ?
#
loop_
_entity_poly.entity_id
_entity_poly.type
_entity_poly.pdbx_seq_one_letter_code
_entity_poly.pdbx_strand_id
1 'polypeptide(L)'
;MDAVLEDDICILNHEKAHRRETVTPVSIYSGDESVASHFALVTAYEDIKKRLKDSEKENSFLKKRIRFLEEKLVGARLDEETSSVGREQVNKAYHAYREVCIDRDNLKSKLDKMNKDNSESLKILNEQLQSKEVELLQLRTEVETQQVMRNLNPPSSNWEVEKLSCDLKIHGLEQELELMRRECNSLKLELQKTKQMDSSQEDNQNRDFQRLSISSDNMQHTYWELKKEMSNLHLVTQVQAEILRKLRTPTGIKKDHELTCRNKNTVAQELMLIKISSSSVAQAGD
;
A
#
# COMPACT_ATOMS: atom_id res chain seq x y z
N MET A 1 -47.06 14.26 40.11
CA MET A 1 -48.07 15.25 40.54
C MET A 1 -47.69 15.61 41.97
N ASP A 2 -47.00 16.73 42.14
CA ASP A 2 -46.58 17.24 43.46
C ASP A 2 -47.78 17.85 44.18
N ALA A 3 -48.07 17.32 45.36
CA ALA A 3 -49.05 17.87 46.27
C ALA A 3 -48.37 18.95 47.12
N VAL A 4 -48.60 20.21 46.76
CA VAL A 4 -48.34 21.37 47.62
C VAL A 4 -49.39 21.32 48.73
N LEU A 5 -49.05 20.72 49.86
CA LEU A 5 -49.81 20.85 51.11
C LEU A 5 -49.46 22.22 51.69
N GLU A 6 -50.31 23.19 51.38
CA GLU A 6 -50.27 24.55 51.90
C GLU A 6 -50.65 24.52 53.39
N ASP A 7 -49.69 24.86 54.25
CA ASP A 7 -49.80 24.80 55.71
C ASP A 7 -50.50 26.08 56.21
N ASP A 8 -51.84 26.09 56.10
CA ASP A 8 -52.67 27.22 56.51
C ASP A 8 -52.70 27.37 58.05
N ILE A 9 -52.02 28.41 58.56
CA ILE A 9 -52.06 28.78 59.98
C ILE A 9 -53.37 29.53 60.27
N CYS A 10 -54.35 28.84 60.84
CA CYS A 10 -55.58 29.45 61.33
C CYS A 10 -55.32 30.37 62.54
N ILE A 11 -55.40 31.69 62.33
CA ILE A 11 -55.35 32.68 63.42
C ILE A 11 -56.67 32.64 64.20
N LEU A 12 -56.63 32.15 65.45
CA LEU A 12 -57.77 32.14 66.36
C LEU A 12 -58.12 33.57 66.83
N ASN A 13 -59.28 34.07 66.43
CA ASN A 13 -59.85 35.33 66.92
C ASN A 13 -60.11 35.27 68.43
N HIS A 14 -59.53 36.23 69.17
CA HIS A 14 -59.51 36.28 70.64
C HIS A 14 -60.77 36.93 71.26
N GLU A 15 -61.82 37.14 70.45
CA GLU A 15 -63.02 37.89 70.82
C GLU A 15 -63.87 37.23 71.93
N LYS A 16 -63.57 35.97 72.31
CA LYS A 16 -64.29 35.25 73.39
C LYS A 16 -63.44 34.94 74.63
N ALA A 17 -62.30 35.60 74.82
CA ALA A 17 -61.43 35.36 75.97
C ALA A 17 -61.17 36.61 76.84
N HIS A 18 -62.22 37.33 77.23
CA HIS A 18 -62.15 38.22 78.40
C HIS A 18 -63.52 38.46 79.07
N ARG A 19 -64.06 37.41 79.71
CA ARG A 19 -64.89 37.59 80.91
C ARG A 19 -64.09 37.09 82.11
N ARG A 20 -63.23 37.96 82.64
CA ARG A 20 -62.85 37.92 84.05
C ARG A 20 -62.99 39.34 84.58
N GLU A 21 -64.12 39.51 85.25
CA GLU A 21 -64.30 40.32 86.45
C GLU A 21 -63.09 41.18 86.82
N THR A 22 -63.22 42.47 86.54
CA THR A 22 -62.38 43.54 87.08
C THR A 22 -62.66 43.66 88.59
N VAL A 23 -62.30 42.65 89.38
CA VAL A 23 -62.16 42.83 90.83
C VAL A 23 -60.77 43.40 91.03
N THR A 24 -60.70 44.73 90.98
CA THR A 24 -59.61 45.48 91.60
C THR A 24 -59.53 45.04 93.06
N PRO A 25 -58.47 44.34 93.52
CA PRO A 25 -58.26 44.21 94.95
C PRO A 25 -57.72 45.57 95.38
N VAL A 26 -58.62 46.41 95.87
CA VAL A 26 -58.25 47.58 96.66
C VAL A 26 -57.58 47.02 97.92
N SER A 27 -56.25 47.05 97.94
CA SER A 27 -55.44 46.73 99.13
C SER A 27 -55.70 47.81 100.17
N ILE A 28 -56.55 47.49 101.14
CA ILE A 28 -56.68 48.19 102.40
C ILE A 28 -55.98 47.28 103.43
N TYR A 29 -55.00 47.82 104.15
CA TYR A 29 -54.08 47.15 105.11
C TYR A 29 -52.98 46.29 104.42
N SER A 30 -51.67 46.35 104.71
CA SER A 30 -50.88 46.90 105.83
C SER A 30 -49.48 47.36 105.37
N GLY A 31 -48.89 48.34 106.06
CA GLY A 31 -47.57 48.93 105.76
C GLY A 31 -46.34 48.03 106.01
N ASP A 32 -46.51 46.70 106.04
CA ASP A 32 -45.43 45.72 106.20
C ASP A 32 -45.41 44.65 105.06
N GLU A 33 -46.45 44.59 104.21
CA GLU A 33 -46.42 43.78 102.98
C GLU A 33 -45.52 44.39 101.87
N SER A 34 -45.05 45.63 102.06
CA SER A 34 -44.23 46.35 101.08
C SER A 34 -42.81 45.80 100.98
N VAL A 35 -42.19 45.34 102.09
CA VAL A 35 -40.78 44.94 102.09
C VAL A 35 -40.60 43.52 101.55
N ALA A 36 -41.44 42.56 101.95
CA ALA A 36 -41.39 41.19 101.43
C ALA A 36 -41.77 41.10 99.94
N SER A 37 -42.78 41.87 99.51
CA SER A 37 -43.18 41.97 98.09
C SER A 37 -42.12 42.69 97.25
N HIS A 38 -41.52 43.77 97.77
CA HIS A 38 -40.41 44.46 97.10
C HIS A 38 -39.17 43.56 96.97
N PHE A 39 -38.80 42.85 98.03
CA PHE A 39 -37.68 41.90 98.00
C PHE A 39 -37.89 40.78 96.97
N ALA A 40 -39.11 40.23 96.88
CA ALA A 40 -39.47 39.23 95.88
C ALA A 40 -39.36 39.80 94.45
N LEU A 41 -39.83 41.02 94.22
CA LEU A 41 -39.75 41.69 92.92
C LEU A 41 -38.31 41.98 92.50
N VAL A 42 -37.46 42.48 93.42
CA VAL A 42 -36.03 42.73 93.18
C VAL A 42 -35.30 41.42 92.86
N THR A 43 -35.59 40.35 93.60
CA THR A 43 -35.00 39.02 93.37
C THR A 43 -35.43 38.46 92.01
N ALA A 44 -36.71 38.56 91.66
CA ALA A 44 -37.23 38.14 90.36
C ALA A 44 -36.63 38.97 89.22
N TYR A 45 -36.47 40.28 89.41
CA TYR A 45 -35.85 41.16 88.41
C TYR A 45 -34.39 40.79 88.15
N GLU A 46 -33.59 40.58 89.20
CA GLU A 46 -32.20 40.14 89.04
C GLU A 46 -32.08 38.73 88.43
N ASP A 47 -32.98 37.80 88.77
CA ASP A 47 -33.03 36.48 88.11
C ASP A 47 -33.38 36.59 86.61
N ILE A 48 -34.42 37.35 86.25
CA ILE A 48 -34.81 37.59 84.86
C ILE A 48 -33.66 38.24 84.09
N LYS A 49 -33.01 39.25 84.67
CA LYS A 49 -31.87 39.95 84.07
C LYS A 49 -30.68 39.00 83.85
N LYS A 50 -30.40 38.11 84.81
CA LYS A 50 -29.37 37.08 84.66
C LYS A 50 -29.73 36.09 83.55
N ARG A 51 -30.96 35.55 83.55
CA ARG A 51 -31.46 34.64 82.51
C ARG A 51 -31.44 35.27 81.12
N LEU A 52 -31.79 36.55 81.01
CA LEU A 52 -31.74 37.30 79.75
C LEU A 52 -30.30 37.36 79.23
N LYS A 53 -29.34 37.77 80.07
CA LYS A 53 -27.93 37.85 79.71
C LYS A 53 -27.34 36.50 79.30
N ASP A 54 -27.72 35.42 79.97
CA ASP A 54 -27.26 34.08 79.61
C ASP A 54 -27.90 33.60 78.30
N SER A 55 -29.18 33.92 78.05
CA SER A 55 -29.84 33.66 76.77
C SER A 55 -29.22 34.45 75.61
N GLU A 56 -28.81 35.70 75.82
CA GLU A 56 -28.10 36.50 74.81
C GLU A 56 -26.76 35.87 74.41
N LYS A 57 -26.00 35.34 75.38
CA LYS A 57 -24.74 34.62 75.11
C LYS A 57 -24.99 33.34 74.34
N GLU A 58 -25.98 32.55 74.75
CA GLU A 58 -26.37 31.32 74.05
C GLU A 58 -26.82 31.62 72.61
N ASN A 59 -27.63 32.65 72.41
CA ASN A 59 -28.07 33.08 71.09
C ASN A 59 -26.90 33.50 70.19
N SER A 60 -25.91 34.21 70.75
CA SER A 60 -24.66 34.55 70.04
C SER A 60 -23.87 33.30 69.65
N PHE A 61 -23.76 32.31 70.55
CA PHE A 61 -23.12 31.04 70.27
C PHE A 61 -23.85 30.26 69.17
N LEU A 62 -25.19 30.16 69.26
CA LEU A 62 -26.01 29.50 68.25
C LEU A 62 -25.89 30.17 66.89
N LYS A 63 -25.87 31.51 66.82
CA LYS A 63 -25.62 32.24 65.56
C LYS A 63 -24.28 31.89 64.93
N LYS A 64 -23.21 31.78 65.74
CA LYS A 64 -21.90 31.35 65.24
C LYS A 64 -21.92 29.90 64.76
N ARG A 65 -22.61 29.02 65.49
CA ARG A 65 -22.75 27.61 65.14
C ARG A 65 -23.55 27.41 63.84
N ILE A 66 -24.65 28.14 63.67
CA ILE A 66 -25.45 28.13 62.44
C ILE A 66 -24.58 28.52 61.26
N ARG A 67 -23.88 29.66 61.35
CA ARG A 67 -22.97 30.12 60.27
C ARG A 67 -21.92 29.07 59.90
N PHE A 68 -21.31 28.43 60.90
CA PHE A 68 -20.32 27.37 60.66
C PHE A 68 -20.93 26.13 60.00
N LEU A 69 -22.15 25.76 60.37
CA LEU A 69 -22.84 24.63 59.77
C LEU A 69 -23.28 24.92 58.33
N GLU A 70 -23.74 26.15 58.06
CA GLU A 70 -24.05 26.61 56.70
C GLU A 70 -22.81 26.58 55.80
N GLU A 71 -21.67 27.10 56.27
CA GLU A 71 -20.40 27.06 55.55
C GLU A 71 -19.95 25.62 55.26
N LYS A 72 -20.04 24.73 56.25
CA LYS A 72 -19.76 23.30 56.06
C LYS A 72 -20.67 22.62 55.06
N LEU A 73 -21.97 22.94 55.09
CA LEU A 73 -22.95 22.36 54.17
C LEU A 73 -22.66 22.79 52.73
N VAL A 74 -22.34 24.06 52.51
CA VAL A 74 -21.96 24.58 51.19
C VAL A 74 -20.67 23.93 50.70
N GLY A 75 -19.65 23.81 51.56
CA GLY A 75 -18.40 23.15 51.22
C GLY A 75 -18.57 21.67 50.83
N ALA A 76 -19.40 20.92 51.58
CA ALA A 76 -19.68 19.51 51.29
C ALA A 76 -20.38 19.32 49.93
N ARG A 77 -21.34 20.19 49.58
CA ARG A 77 -22.04 20.13 48.29
C ARG A 77 -21.09 20.35 47.11
N LEU A 78 -20.14 21.28 47.25
CA LEU A 78 -19.17 21.59 46.19
C LEU A 78 -18.14 20.46 46.00
N ASP A 79 -17.72 19.82 47.08
CA ASP A 79 -16.83 18.64 47.03
C ASP A 79 -17.54 17.44 46.37
N GLU A 80 -18.82 17.22 46.68
CA GLU A 80 -19.62 16.15 46.08
C GLU A 80 -19.84 16.37 44.57
N GLU A 81 -20.08 17.61 44.15
CA GLU A 81 -20.24 17.99 42.74
C GLU A 81 -18.92 17.89 41.95
N THR A 82 -17.78 18.25 42.55
CA THR A 82 -16.48 18.08 41.89
C THR A 82 -16.05 16.60 41.82
N SER A 83 -16.37 15.82 42.84
CA SER A 83 -16.17 14.36 42.88
C SER A 83 -17.03 13.63 41.84
N SER A 84 -18.29 14.05 41.65
CA SER A 84 -19.19 13.45 40.65
C SER A 84 -18.70 13.70 39.22
N VAL A 85 -18.23 14.91 38.92
CA VAL A 85 -17.61 15.25 37.63
C VAL A 85 -16.38 14.38 37.36
N GLY A 86 -15.53 14.16 38.36
CA GLY A 86 -14.38 13.25 38.25
C GLY A 86 -14.79 11.81 37.91
N ARG A 87 -15.83 11.30 38.59
CA ARG A 87 -16.38 9.96 38.31
C ARG A 87 -16.96 9.85 36.91
N GLU A 88 -17.70 10.85 36.44
CA GLU A 88 -18.26 10.87 35.09
C GLU A 88 -17.19 10.89 34.00
N GLN A 89 -16.11 11.67 34.22
CA GLN A 89 -14.97 11.70 33.30
C GLN A 89 -14.29 10.33 33.19
N VAL A 90 -14.09 9.64 34.32
CA VAL A 90 -13.53 8.28 34.34
C VAL A 90 -14.44 7.29 33.61
N ASN A 91 -15.76 7.35 33.85
CA ASN A 91 -16.71 6.50 33.14
C ASN A 91 -16.69 6.76 31.62
N LYS A 92 -16.63 8.02 31.21
CA LYS A 92 -16.51 8.41 29.79
C LYS A 92 -15.22 7.88 29.16
N ALA A 93 -14.09 7.99 29.86
CA ALA A 93 -12.82 7.45 29.42
C ALA A 93 -12.86 5.92 29.30
N TYR A 94 -13.49 5.25 30.26
CA TYR A 94 -13.67 3.79 30.24
C TYR A 94 -14.52 3.34 29.03
N HIS A 95 -15.64 4.01 28.75
CA HIS A 95 -16.45 3.72 27.57
C HIS A 95 -15.67 3.95 26.28
N ALA A 96 -14.96 5.08 26.15
CA ALA A 96 -14.13 5.35 24.97
C ALA A 96 -13.06 4.27 24.76
N TYR A 97 -12.36 3.85 25.82
CA TYR A 97 -11.37 2.77 25.74
C TYR A 97 -12.00 1.44 25.32
N ARG A 98 -13.18 1.12 25.85
CA ARG A 98 -13.92 -0.11 25.50
C ARG A 98 -14.29 -0.14 24.02
N GLU A 99 -14.82 0.97 23.50
CA GLU A 99 -15.17 1.07 22.07
C GLU A 99 -13.93 0.94 21.18
N VAL A 100 -12.80 1.59 21.54
CA VAL A 100 -11.53 1.44 20.82
C VAL A 100 -11.03 -0.01 20.83
N CYS A 101 -11.21 -0.75 21.93
CA CYS A 101 -10.86 -2.17 21.98
C CYS A 101 -11.71 -3.02 21.02
N ILE A 102 -13.01 -2.73 20.96
CA ILE A 102 -13.93 -3.41 20.03
C ILE A 102 -13.51 -3.12 18.59
N ASP A 103 -13.24 -1.85 18.26
CA ASP A 103 -12.78 -1.45 16.92
C ASP A 103 -11.44 -2.09 16.55
N ARG A 104 -10.48 -2.15 17.49
CA ARG A 104 -9.21 -2.85 17.30
C ARG A 104 -9.44 -4.32 16.96
N ASP A 105 -10.29 -5.02 17.71
CA ASP A 105 -10.54 -6.44 17.51
C ASP A 105 -11.28 -6.70 16.20
N ASN A 106 -12.22 -5.82 15.82
CA ASN A 106 -12.89 -5.84 14.52
C ASN A 106 -11.89 -5.63 13.36
N LEU A 107 -10.99 -4.65 13.47
CA LEU A 107 -9.97 -4.39 12.46
C LEU A 107 -8.97 -5.55 12.36
N LYS A 108 -8.58 -6.14 13.50
CA LYS A 108 -7.73 -7.33 13.53
C LYS A 108 -8.39 -8.50 12.81
N SER A 109 -9.66 -8.77 13.09
CA SER A 109 -10.43 -9.82 12.41
C SER A 109 -10.53 -9.58 10.89
N LYS A 110 -10.78 -8.32 10.46
CA LYS A 110 -10.77 -7.95 9.03
C LYS A 110 -9.41 -8.17 8.38
N LEU A 111 -8.32 -7.82 9.07
CA LEU A 111 -6.95 -8.03 8.58
C LEU A 111 -6.62 -9.51 8.45
N ASP A 112 -6.97 -10.32 9.45
CA ASP A 112 -6.74 -11.76 9.44
C ASP A 112 -7.52 -12.43 8.30
N LYS A 113 -8.77 -12.01 8.08
CA LYS A 113 -9.59 -12.45 6.94
C LYS A 113 -8.93 -12.08 5.61
N MET A 114 -8.53 -10.82 5.43
CA MET A 114 -7.88 -10.37 4.18
C MET A 114 -6.57 -11.13 3.91
N ASN A 115 -5.76 -11.37 4.95
CA ASN A 115 -4.54 -12.15 4.84
C ASN A 115 -4.84 -13.60 4.43
N LYS A 116 -5.89 -14.19 5.00
CA LYS A 116 -6.34 -15.54 4.64
C LYS A 116 -6.77 -15.60 3.17
N ASP A 117 -7.67 -14.71 2.76
CA ASP A 117 -8.17 -14.64 1.37
C ASP A 117 -7.02 -14.39 0.38
N ASN A 118 -6.06 -13.53 0.74
CA ASN A 118 -4.87 -13.26 -0.07
C ASN A 118 -3.96 -14.50 -0.18
N SER A 119 -3.74 -15.23 0.92
CA SER A 119 -2.94 -16.46 0.90
C SER A 119 -3.59 -17.57 0.05
N GLU A 120 -4.92 -17.66 0.08
CA GLU A 120 -5.69 -18.60 -0.73
C GLU A 120 -5.67 -18.21 -2.21
N SER A 121 -5.84 -16.92 -2.52
CA SER A 121 -5.74 -16.40 -3.89
C SER A 121 -4.36 -16.64 -4.49
N LEU A 122 -3.29 -16.42 -3.72
CA LEU A 122 -1.91 -16.73 -4.14
C LEU A 122 -1.70 -18.23 -4.38
N LYS A 123 -2.28 -19.09 -3.52
CA LYS A 123 -2.21 -20.54 -3.69
C LYS A 123 -2.89 -20.98 -5.00
N ILE A 124 -4.09 -20.50 -5.28
CA ILE A 124 -4.83 -20.79 -6.51
C ILE A 124 -4.05 -20.31 -7.74
N LEU A 125 -3.50 -19.09 -7.71
CA LEU A 125 -2.71 -18.57 -8.82
C LEU A 125 -1.45 -19.42 -9.07
N ASN A 126 -0.80 -19.88 -8.01
CA ASN A 126 0.36 -20.76 -8.12
C ASN A 126 -0.03 -22.14 -8.70
N GLU A 127 -1.15 -22.71 -8.28
CA GLU A 127 -1.68 -23.97 -8.86
C GLU A 127 -2.02 -23.80 -10.35
N GLN A 128 -2.60 -22.67 -10.74
CA GLN A 128 -2.86 -22.34 -12.15
C GLN A 128 -1.56 -22.21 -12.95
N LEU A 129 -0.55 -21.54 -12.39
CA LEU A 129 0.77 -21.41 -13.02
C LEU A 129 1.40 -22.79 -13.24
N GLN A 130 1.44 -23.64 -12.22
CA GLN A 130 1.98 -25.00 -12.31
C GLN A 130 1.24 -25.85 -13.34
N SER A 131 -0.10 -25.75 -13.39
CA SER A 131 -0.91 -26.42 -14.40
C SER A 131 -0.53 -25.98 -15.82
N LYS A 132 -0.32 -24.68 -16.04
CA LYS A 132 0.12 -24.14 -17.33
C LYS A 132 1.55 -24.52 -17.69
N GLU A 133 2.45 -24.63 -16.73
CA GLU A 133 3.82 -25.13 -16.96
C GLU A 133 3.80 -26.58 -17.44
N VAL A 134 2.96 -27.43 -16.83
CA VAL A 134 2.78 -28.83 -17.26
C VAL A 134 2.17 -28.91 -18.65
N GLU A 135 1.13 -28.13 -18.94
CA GLU A 135 0.50 -28.08 -20.28
C GLU A 135 1.51 -27.67 -21.35
N LEU A 136 2.36 -26.67 -21.08
CA LEU A 136 3.44 -26.25 -21.98
C LEU A 136 4.48 -27.34 -22.21
N LEU A 137 4.88 -28.07 -21.17
CA LEU A 137 5.80 -29.20 -21.29
C LEU A 137 5.20 -30.33 -22.13
N GLN A 138 3.91 -30.61 -21.95
CA GLN A 138 3.20 -31.60 -22.75
C GLN A 138 3.12 -31.17 -24.22
N LEU A 139 2.76 -29.92 -24.51
CA LEU A 139 2.73 -29.39 -25.87
C LEU A 139 4.11 -29.39 -26.54
N ARG A 140 5.18 -29.06 -25.81
CA ARG A 140 6.55 -29.18 -26.33
C ARG A 140 6.90 -30.62 -26.70
N THR A 141 6.56 -31.56 -25.83
CA THR A 141 6.81 -32.99 -26.06
C THR A 141 6.01 -33.50 -27.25
N GLU A 142 4.76 -33.06 -27.42
CA GLU A 142 3.91 -33.39 -28.57
C GLU A 142 4.52 -32.86 -29.87
N VAL A 143 4.96 -31.59 -29.89
CA VAL A 143 5.63 -31.00 -31.07
C VAL A 143 6.92 -31.73 -31.41
N GLU A 144 7.75 -32.06 -30.42
CA GLU A 144 8.99 -32.81 -30.62
C GLU A 144 8.71 -34.21 -31.17
N THR A 145 7.72 -34.90 -30.61
CA THR A 145 7.28 -36.23 -31.08
C THR A 145 6.76 -36.16 -32.51
N GLN A 146 5.90 -35.19 -32.83
CA GLN A 146 5.41 -34.96 -34.19
C GLN A 146 6.54 -34.66 -35.17
N GLN A 147 7.54 -33.88 -34.75
CA GLN A 147 8.70 -33.59 -35.58
C GLN A 147 9.53 -34.84 -35.87
N VAL A 148 9.80 -35.67 -34.86
CA VAL A 148 10.51 -36.95 -35.02
C VAL A 148 9.71 -37.89 -35.94
N MET A 149 8.40 -38.01 -35.74
CA MET A 149 7.54 -38.83 -36.60
C MET A 149 7.56 -38.35 -38.05
N ARG A 150 7.51 -37.03 -38.29
CA ARG A 150 7.62 -36.44 -39.63
C ARG A 150 8.98 -36.73 -40.27
N ASN A 151 10.06 -36.71 -39.50
CA ASN A 151 11.40 -37.02 -40.00
C ASN A 151 11.56 -38.50 -40.37
N LEU A 152 10.96 -39.40 -39.58
CA LEU A 152 10.99 -40.85 -39.84
C LEU A 152 10.04 -41.25 -40.98
N ASN A 153 8.95 -40.51 -41.16
CA ASN A 153 7.95 -40.77 -42.18
C ASN A 153 7.64 -39.48 -42.96
N PRO A 154 8.52 -39.08 -43.90
CA PRO A 154 8.34 -37.86 -44.67
C PRO A 154 6.98 -37.89 -45.37
N PRO A 155 6.16 -36.83 -45.27
CA PRO A 155 4.90 -36.75 -46.02
C PRO A 155 5.16 -36.98 -47.50
N SER A 156 4.25 -37.67 -48.20
CA SER A 156 4.44 -37.98 -49.61
C SER A 156 4.69 -36.75 -50.49
N SER A 157 4.12 -35.60 -50.11
CA SER A 157 4.36 -34.34 -50.81
C SER A 157 5.80 -33.82 -50.68
N ASN A 158 6.55 -34.23 -49.64
CA ASN A 158 7.93 -33.77 -49.44
C ASN A 158 8.89 -34.47 -50.42
N TRP A 159 8.72 -35.77 -50.65
CA TRP A 159 9.56 -36.49 -51.62
C TRP A 159 9.27 -36.05 -53.06
N GLU A 160 8.02 -35.70 -53.40
CA GLU A 160 7.69 -35.18 -54.74
C GLU A 160 8.37 -33.85 -55.01
N VAL A 161 8.39 -32.95 -54.02
CA VAL A 161 9.05 -31.64 -54.13
C VAL A 161 10.57 -31.81 -54.21
N GLU A 162 11.17 -32.64 -53.37
CA GLU A 162 12.61 -32.94 -53.43
C GLU A 162 13.01 -33.64 -54.73
N LYS A 163 12.18 -34.55 -55.24
CA LYS A 163 12.40 -35.21 -56.53
C LYS A 163 12.35 -34.21 -57.68
N LEU A 164 11.32 -33.37 -57.76
CA LEU A 164 11.22 -32.33 -58.80
C LEU A 164 12.39 -31.35 -58.73
N SER A 165 12.87 -31.02 -57.53
CA SER A 165 14.06 -30.18 -57.33
C SER A 165 15.33 -30.85 -57.87
N CYS A 166 15.51 -32.15 -57.60
CA CYS A 166 16.61 -32.94 -58.15
C CYS A 166 16.54 -33.02 -59.68
N ASP A 167 15.36 -33.33 -60.24
CA ASP A 167 15.13 -33.46 -61.68
C ASP A 167 15.46 -32.14 -62.40
N LEU A 168 15.02 -31.00 -61.85
CA LEU A 168 15.34 -29.68 -62.39
C LEU A 168 16.85 -29.40 -62.39
N LYS A 169 17.54 -29.82 -61.32
CA LYS A 169 18.99 -29.64 -61.18
C LYS A 169 19.77 -30.54 -62.14
N ILE A 170 19.33 -31.76 -62.36
CA ILE A 170 19.91 -32.68 -63.35
C ILE A 170 19.78 -32.07 -64.74
N HIS A 171 18.57 -31.63 -65.12
CA HIS A 171 18.35 -31.01 -66.43
C HIS A 171 19.21 -29.76 -66.64
N GLY A 172 19.38 -28.92 -65.60
CA GLY A 172 20.28 -27.77 -65.66
C GLY A 172 21.74 -28.17 -65.92
N LEU A 173 22.24 -29.20 -65.22
CA LEU A 173 23.59 -29.72 -65.44
C LEU A 173 23.75 -30.36 -66.81
N GLU A 174 22.75 -31.10 -67.30
CA GLU A 174 22.76 -31.68 -68.65
C GLU A 174 22.84 -30.60 -69.73
N GLN A 175 22.11 -29.49 -69.56
CA GLN A 175 22.17 -28.36 -70.48
C GLN A 175 23.54 -27.68 -70.50
N GLU A 176 24.16 -27.50 -69.33
CA GLU A 176 25.51 -26.93 -69.20
C GLU A 176 26.58 -27.84 -69.84
N LEU A 177 26.44 -29.16 -69.67
CA LEU A 177 27.32 -30.15 -70.28
C LEU A 177 27.19 -30.13 -71.81
N GLU A 178 25.98 -29.99 -72.35
CA GLU A 178 25.74 -29.88 -73.79
C GLU A 178 26.29 -28.57 -74.39
N LEU A 179 26.22 -27.46 -73.64
CA LEU A 179 26.88 -26.21 -74.01
C LEU A 179 28.40 -26.39 -74.08
N MET A 180 29.00 -26.96 -73.03
CA MET A 180 30.44 -27.21 -72.97
C MET A 180 30.92 -28.15 -74.09
N ARG A 181 30.11 -29.17 -74.45
CA ARG A 181 30.39 -30.05 -75.59
C ARG A 181 30.40 -29.30 -76.91
N ARG A 182 29.41 -28.41 -77.15
CA ARG A 182 29.37 -27.57 -78.34
C ARG A 182 30.57 -26.63 -78.42
N GLU A 183 30.94 -25.99 -77.31
CA GLU A 183 32.13 -25.14 -77.24
C GLU A 183 33.41 -25.92 -77.52
N CYS A 184 33.58 -27.10 -76.90
CA CYS A 184 34.70 -27.99 -77.19
C CYS A 184 34.78 -28.38 -78.67
N ASN A 185 33.63 -28.71 -79.28
CA ASN A 185 33.56 -29.06 -80.70
C ASN A 185 33.89 -27.87 -81.61
N SER A 186 33.38 -26.67 -81.29
CA SER A 186 33.71 -25.44 -82.02
C SER A 186 35.20 -25.10 -81.92
N LEU A 187 35.78 -25.16 -80.72
CA LEU A 187 37.22 -24.94 -80.51
C LEU A 187 38.06 -25.98 -81.25
N LYS A 188 37.62 -27.25 -81.29
CA LYS A 188 38.30 -28.30 -82.05
C LYS A 188 38.26 -28.05 -83.56
N LEU A 189 37.12 -27.60 -84.10
CA LEU A 189 36.98 -27.20 -85.50
C LEU A 189 37.87 -26.00 -85.83
N GLU A 190 37.89 -24.99 -84.96
CA GLU A 190 38.73 -23.81 -85.13
C GLU A 190 40.21 -24.18 -85.11
N LEU A 191 40.64 -25.01 -84.15
CA LEU A 191 42.03 -25.50 -84.04
C LEU A 191 42.45 -26.36 -85.26
N GLN A 192 41.53 -27.14 -85.83
CA GLN A 192 41.78 -27.87 -87.07
C GLN A 192 41.90 -26.92 -88.27
N LYS A 193 41.11 -25.84 -88.30
CA LYS A 193 41.16 -24.80 -89.33
C LYS A 193 42.46 -24.00 -89.25
N THR A 194 42.94 -23.63 -88.05
CA THR A 194 44.25 -22.98 -87.86
C THR A 194 45.38 -23.89 -88.33
N LYS A 195 45.33 -25.19 -87.98
CA LYS A 195 46.33 -26.17 -88.43
C LYS A 195 46.35 -26.39 -89.94
N GLN A 196 45.25 -26.14 -90.65
CA GLN A 196 45.19 -26.14 -92.12
C GLN A 196 45.65 -24.81 -92.75
N MET A 197 45.46 -23.67 -92.08
CA MET A 197 46.06 -22.40 -92.51
C MET A 197 47.57 -22.37 -92.26
N ASP A 198 48.08 -23.00 -91.21
CA ASP A 198 49.52 -23.08 -90.89
C ASP A 198 50.33 -23.92 -91.89
N SER A 199 49.69 -24.76 -92.72
CA SER A 199 50.39 -25.46 -93.83
C SER A 199 50.46 -24.65 -95.12
N SER A 200 49.97 -23.41 -95.13
CA SER A 200 49.76 -22.60 -96.35
C SER A 200 50.25 -21.16 -96.24
N GLN A 201 51.09 -20.78 -95.26
CA GLN A 201 51.74 -19.46 -95.24
C GLN A 201 52.93 -19.42 -94.26
N GLU A 202 54.16 -19.53 -94.78
CA GLU A 202 55.26 -18.74 -94.20
C GLU A 202 54.99 -17.25 -94.46
N ASP A 203 55.40 -16.41 -93.52
CA ASP A 203 55.35 -14.94 -93.54
C ASP A 203 53.97 -14.25 -93.56
N ASN A 204 53.52 -13.84 -92.37
CA ASN A 204 53.43 -12.42 -92.03
C ASN A 204 52.97 -12.28 -90.57
N GLN A 205 53.94 -12.25 -89.66
CA GLN A 205 53.71 -11.66 -88.34
C GLN A 205 53.45 -10.16 -88.51
N ASN A 206 52.61 -9.64 -87.60
CA ASN A 206 52.72 -8.30 -87.05
C ASN A 206 51.89 -7.17 -87.71
N ARG A 207 50.57 -7.31 -87.75
CA ARG A 207 49.65 -6.14 -87.73
C ARG A 207 48.46 -6.22 -86.76
N ASP A 208 48.14 -7.38 -86.18
CA ASP A 208 46.95 -7.52 -85.31
C ASP A 208 47.20 -7.35 -83.81
N PHE A 209 48.47 -7.27 -83.36
CA PHE A 209 48.79 -7.08 -81.94
C PHE A 209 48.33 -5.73 -81.38
N GLN A 210 48.14 -4.69 -82.21
CA GLN A 210 47.70 -3.38 -81.74
C GLN A 210 46.17 -3.30 -81.51
N ARG A 211 45.36 -4.08 -82.23
CA ARG A 211 43.89 -4.07 -82.07
C ARG A 211 43.44 -4.99 -80.93
N LEU A 212 44.16 -6.08 -80.70
CA LEU A 212 43.95 -6.98 -79.56
C LEU A 212 44.35 -6.33 -78.23
N SER A 213 45.42 -5.52 -78.21
CA SER A 213 45.86 -4.85 -76.97
C SER A 213 44.83 -3.86 -76.43
N ILE A 214 44.20 -3.05 -77.30
CA ILE A 214 43.18 -2.06 -76.87
C ILE A 214 41.89 -2.74 -76.38
N SER A 215 41.50 -3.86 -77.00
CA SER A 215 40.32 -4.64 -76.55
C SER A 215 40.57 -5.40 -75.24
N SER A 216 41.79 -5.89 -75.04
CA SER A 216 42.20 -6.55 -73.79
C SER A 216 42.21 -5.57 -72.62
N ASP A 217 42.75 -4.37 -72.80
CA ASP A 217 42.79 -3.35 -71.75
C ASP A 217 41.39 -2.88 -71.35
N ASN A 218 40.48 -2.74 -72.32
CA ASN A 218 39.08 -2.36 -72.03
C ASN A 218 38.32 -3.48 -71.29
N MET A 219 38.58 -4.75 -71.63
CA MET A 219 37.99 -5.91 -70.93
C MET A 219 38.57 -6.08 -69.52
N GLN A 220 39.87 -5.85 -69.35
CA GLN A 220 40.52 -5.86 -68.04
C GLN A 220 39.99 -4.72 -67.14
N HIS A 221 39.76 -3.54 -67.72
CA HIS A 221 39.19 -2.38 -67.02
C HIS A 221 37.75 -2.64 -66.56
N THR A 222 36.90 -3.18 -67.43
CA THR A 222 35.51 -3.56 -67.08
C THR A 222 35.44 -4.65 -66.01
N TYR A 223 36.32 -5.65 -66.07
CA TYR A 223 36.46 -6.65 -65.01
C TYR A 223 36.88 -6.01 -63.67
N TRP A 224 37.81 -5.05 -63.71
CA TRP A 224 38.29 -4.37 -62.52
C TRP A 224 37.22 -3.46 -61.89
N GLU A 225 36.48 -2.70 -62.73
CA GLU A 225 35.32 -1.90 -62.32
C GLU A 225 34.25 -2.78 -61.68
N LEU A 226 33.92 -3.93 -62.28
CA LEU A 226 32.96 -4.88 -61.72
C LEU A 226 33.43 -5.43 -60.37
N LYS A 227 34.71 -5.80 -60.25
CA LYS A 227 35.28 -6.30 -58.99
C LYS A 227 35.23 -5.24 -57.88
N LYS A 228 35.51 -3.98 -58.23
CA LYS A 228 35.39 -2.84 -57.32
C LYS A 228 33.94 -2.63 -56.89
N GLU A 229 33.00 -2.67 -57.84
CA GLU A 229 31.58 -2.46 -57.55
C GLU A 229 30.98 -3.58 -56.69
N MET A 230 31.37 -4.83 -56.94
CA MET A 230 31.00 -5.96 -56.09
C MET A 230 31.54 -5.81 -54.65
N SER A 231 32.74 -5.26 -54.50
CA SER A 231 33.32 -4.98 -53.18
C SER A 231 32.59 -3.84 -52.47
N ASN A 232 32.21 -2.79 -53.20
CA ASN A 232 31.40 -1.69 -52.69
C ASN A 232 30.02 -2.17 -52.23
N LEU A 233 29.35 -2.99 -53.06
CA LEU A 233 28.04 -3.55 -52.74
C LEU A 233 28.10 -4.41 -51.47
N HIS A 234 29.14 -5.21 -51.31
CA HIS A 234 29.35 -6.02 -50.11
C HIS A 234 29.49 -5.15 -48.85
N LEU A 235 30.29 -4.07 -48.93
CA LEU A 235 30.47 -3.12 -47.83
C LEU A 235 29.15 -2.42 -47.47
N VAL A 236 28.39 -1.94 -48.46
CA VAL A 236 27.09 -1.29 -48.24
C VAL A 236 26.11 -2.26 -47.60
N THR A 237 26.06 -3.51 -48.08
CA THR A 237 25.20 -4.56 -47.52
C THR A 237 25.58 -4.86 -46.06
N GLN A 238 26.88 -4.90 -45.73
CA GLN A 238 27.37 -5.10 -44.37
C GLN A 238 26.97 -3.95 -43.43
N VAL A 239 27.12 -2.69 -43.89
CA VAL A 239 26.70 -1.50 -43.13
C VAL A 239 25.18 -1.48 -42.93
N GLN A 240 24.40 -1.79 -43.97
CA GLN A 240 22.93 -1.91 -43.85
C GLN A 240 22.53 -3.00 -42.85
N ALA A 241 23.17 -4.17 -42.89
CA ALA A 241 22.92 -5.23 -41.92
C ALA A 241 23.24 -4.81 -40.48
N GLU A 242 24.29 -3.99 -40.29
CA GLU A 242 24.67 -3.45 -38.98
C GLU A 242 23.68 -2.39 -38.47
N ILE A 243 23.20 -1.50 -39.34
CA ILE A 243 22.13 -0.55 -39.01
C ILE A 243 20.85 -1.30 -38.64
N LEU A 244 20.45 -2.31 -39.42
CA LEU A 244 19.30 -3.15 -39.10
C LEU A 244 19.47 -3.87 -37.75
N ARG A 245 20.69 -4.31 -37.39
CA ARG A 245 20.99 -4.90 -36.09
C ARG A 245 20.85 -3.88 -34.93
N LYS A 246 21.30 -2.64 -35.16
CA LYS A 246 21.16 -1.52 -34.21
C LYS A 246 19.72 -1.03 -34.05
N LEU A 247 18.89 -1.18 -35.09
CA LEU A 247 17.45 -0.86 -35.03
C LEU A 247 16.61 -2.02 -34.49
N ARG A 248 17.07 -3.27 -34.67
CA ARG A 248 16.40 -4.49 -34.17
C ARG A 248 16.73 -4.82 -32.72
N THR A 249 17.75 -4.20 -32.14
CA THR A 249 17.93 -4.21 -30.69
C THR A 249 16.84 -3.32 -30.11
N PRO A 250 15.87 -3.84 -29.33
CA PRO A 250 14.92 -2.99 -28.65
C PRO A 250 15.72 -2.09 -27.71
N THR A 251 15.74 -0.80 -28.01
CA THR A 251 16.13 0.26 -27.08
C THR A 251 15.47 -0.07 -25.76
N GLY A 252 16.29 -0.27 -24.73
CA GLY A 252 15.86 -0.74 -23.42
C GLY A 252 14.77 0.14 -22.84
N ILE A 253 13.52 -0.26 -23.04
CA ILE A 253 12.43 0.07 -22.14
C ILE A 253 12.39 -1.08 -21.13
N LYS A 254 13.21 -0.97 -20.09
CA LYS A 254 13.00 -1.71 -18.83
C LYS A 254 13.78 -1.05 -17.70
N LYS A 255 12.97 -0.50 -16.78
CA LYS A 255 13.15 -0.44 -15.32
C LYS A 255 13.80 0.82 -14.73
N ASP A 256 12.95 1.83 -14.56
CA ASP A 256 12.83 2.53 -13.27
C ASP A 256 12.38 1.55 -12.18
N HIS A 257 13.28 0.69 -11.69
CA HIS A 257 13.03 -0.13 -10.51
C HIS A 257 14.36 -0.55 -9.85
N GLU A 258 15.19 0.44 -9.52
CA GLU A 258 16.41 0.18 -8.74
C GLU A 258 16.65 1.22 -7.62
N LEU A 259 15.57 1.78 -7.05
CA LEU A 259 15.64 2.62 -5.85
C LEU A 259 14.87 2.07 -4.64
N THR A 260 14.20 0.91 -4.76
CA THR A 260 13.35 0.38 -3.67
C THR A 260 14.02 -0.73 -2.84
N CYS A 261 15.21 -1.21 -3.23
CA CYS A 261 15.88 -2.32 -2.54
C CYS A 261 16.93 -1.90 -1.50
N ARG A 262 17.32 -0.62 -1.42
CA ARG A 262 18.25 -0.16 -0.36
C ARG A 262 17.58 0.13 0.98
N ASN A 263 16.30 0.52 0.99
CA ASN A 263 15.60 0.85 2.24
C ASN A 263 15.12 -0.36 3.05
N LYS A 264 14.95 -1.54 2.42
CA LYS A 264 14.44 -2.72 3.13
C LYS A 264 15.49 -3.34 4.06
N ASN A 265 16.78 -3.21 3.74
CA ASN A 265 17.85 -3.72 4.60
C ASN A 265 18.07 -2.83 5.83
N THR A 266 17.90 -1.51 5.70
CA THR A 266 18.03 -0.58 6.83
C THR A 266 16.88 -0.75 7.82
N VAL A 267 15.63 -0.87 7.33
CA VAL A 267 14.45 -1.10 8.19
C VAL A 267 14.50 -2.48 8.85
N ALA A 268 15.02 -3.51 8.18
CA ALA A 268 15.20 -4.82 8.78
C ALA A 268 16.29 -4.82 9.88
N GLN A 269 17.37 -4.05 9.70
CA GLN A 269 18.41 -3.90 10.73
C GLN A 269 17.93 -3.08 11.93
N GLU A 270 17.16 -2.01 11.72
CA GLU A 270 16.56 -1.22 12.81
C GLU A 270 15.53 -2.03 13.60
N LEU A 271 14.67 -2.80 12.93
CA LEU A 271 13.71 -3.68 13.60
C LEU A 271 14.39 -4.81 14.38
N MET A 272 15.56 -5.30 13.92
CA MET A 272 16.33 -6.31 14.64
C MET A 272 17.00 -5.73 15.89
N LEU A 273 17.56 -4.51 15.82
CA LEU A 273 18.16 -3.81 16.95
C LEU A 273 17.12 -3.44 18.03
N ILE A 274 15.91 -3.04 17.62
CA ILE A 274 14.79 -2.79 18.56
C ILE A 274 14.40 -4.09 19.27
N LYS A 275 14.34 -5.22 18.55
CA LYS A 275 13.95 -6.51 19.14
C LYS A 275 14.97 -7.04 20.16
N ILE A 276 16.27 -6.82 19.91
CA ILE A 276 17.33 -7.19 20.84
C ILE A 276 17.30 -6.30 22.10
N SER A 277 17.03 -5.01 21.94
CA SER A 277 16.93 -4.06 23.06
C SER A 277 15.73 -4.37 23.96
N SER A 278 14.58 -4.74 23.39
CA SER A 278 13.38 -5.12 24.15
C SER A 278 13.53 -6.44 24.90
N SER A 279 14.33 -7.38 24.36
CA SER A 279 14.56 -8.67 25.01
C SER A 279 15.56 -8.58 26.17
N SER A 280 16.50 -7.61 26.12
CA SER A 280 17.43 -7.35 27.23
C SER A 280 16.77 -6.66 28.42
N VAL A 281 15.69 -5.89 28.21
CA VAL A 281 14.94 -5.23 29.30
C VAL A 281 14.03 -6.21 30.05
N ALA A 282 13.59 -7.29 29.39
CA ALA A 282 12.74 -8.32 30.01
C ALA A 282 13.51 -9.32 30.90
N GLN A 283 14.84 -9.35 30.85
CA GLN A 283 15.68 -10.27 31.64
C GLN A 283 16.40 -9.60 32.83
N ALA A 284 16.21 -8.30 33.05
CA ALA A 284 16.84 -7.55 34.15
C ALA A 284 15.83 -7.12 35.25
N GLY A 285 14.61 -7.66 35.21
CA GLY A 285 13.54 -7.37 36.18
C GLY A 285 13.07 -8.65 36.88
N ASP A 286 13.97 -9.27 37.63
CA ASP A 286 13.69 -10.21 38.73
C ASP A 286 14.72 -9.97 39.83
#